data_AF-A0A3E0VS05-F1
#
_entry.id   AF-A0A3E0VS05-F1
#
_cell.length_a   1.000
_cell.length_b   1.000
_cell.length_c   1.000
_cell.angle_alpha   90.00
_cell.angle_beta   90.00
_cell.angle_gamma   90.00
#
_symmetry.space_group_name_H-M   'P 1'
#
loop_
_entity.id
_entity.type
_entity.pdbx_description
1 polymer ?
#
loop_
_entity_poly.entity_id
_entity_poly.type
_entity_poly.pdbx_seq_one_letter_code
_entity_poly.pdbx_strand_id
1 'polypeptide(L)'
;MPAWGGFRNGYVPIDALVFVDGVWLEPEFGARVSLSNEDLRADGYWVIENEGDRPLGIPSDMLVRDASKTSTGGSNQWYQWGRKERDETPEAADPTQGEGTSEHGWAMADDSNSNNPPRRKAISATYGCVYPIASETWHRQPRYPLSGAIAARVEARKQKLLGNNTPTPPQEEDIMASLAEVLEGIRTENDPILKILQNLVSTPEQDRDFIELLNKIYKGALDRDADGSAIGTYLPLLRTGAINEAGINAAIVASLEYKRRFIQVLYADPNVLNRTAGPAEVEGWANSGLTLDGIRAAVLGSAEYKSKH
;
A
#
# COMPACT_ATOMS: atom_id res chain seq x y z
N MET A 1 7.21 -38.21 -4.36
CA MET A 1 7.90 -37.01 -4.86
C MET A 1 9.04 -36.72 -3.90
N PRO A 2 10.27 -36.35 -4.34
CA PRO A 2 11.20 -35.73 -3.41
C PRO A 2 10.47 -34.57 -2.75
N ALA A 3 10.62 -34.41 -1.43
CA ALA A 3 9.84 -33.43 -0.67
C ALA A 3 10.14 -32.02 -1.18
N TRP A 4 9.27 -31.50 -2.04
CA TRP A 4 9.27 -30.09 -2.39
C TRP A 4 9.15 -29.29 -1.08
N GLY A 5 10.03 -28.30 -0.89
CA GLY A 5 10.18 -27.56 0.38
C GLY A 5 10.90 -28.29 1.52
N GLY A 6 11.85 -29.18 1.22
CA GLY A 6 12.78 -29.76 2.19
C GLY A 6 13.89 -28.82 2.71
N PHE A 7 13.75 -27.51 2.53
CA PHE A 7 14.72 -26.52 2.97
C PHE A 7 14.40 -26.03 4.39
N ARG A 8 15.43 -25.67 5.18
CA ARG A 8 15.28 -25.21 6.57
C ARG A 8 14.24 -24.07 6.64
N ASN A 9 13.21 -24.25 7.45
CA ASN A 9 12.15 -23.26 7.71
C ASN A 9 11.33 -22.85 6.48
N GLY A 10 11.16 -23.75 5.51
CA GLY A 10 10.34 -23.49 4.31
C GLY A 10 10.94 -22.44 3.38
N TYR A 11 12.25 -22.18 3.46
CA TYR A 11 12.91 -21.25 2.55
C TYR A 11 13.17 -21.92 1.20
N VAL A 12 12.44 -21.58 0.15
CA VAL A 12 12.71 -22.10 -1.19
C VAL A 12 13.73 -21.19 -1.90
N PRO A 13 14.87 -21.70 -2.38
CA PRO A 13 15.79 -20.91 -3.18
C PRO A 13 15.08 -20.29 -4.40
N ILE A 14 15.31 -18.99 -4.65
CA ILE A 14 14.64 -18.25 -5.74
C ILE A 14 14.93 -18.88 -7.11
N ASP A 15 16.11 -19.45 -7.31
CA ASP A 15 16.49 -20.16 -8.54
C ASP A 15 15.76 -21.50 -8.75
N ALA A 16 15.10 -22.02 -7.71
CA ALA A 16 14.18 -23.14 -7.80
C ALA A 16 12.74 -22.70 -8.10
N LEU A 17 12.41 -21.41 -7.98
CA LEU A 17 11.08 -20.86 -8.21
C LEU A 17 10.91 -20.36 -9.64
N VAL A 18 9.66 -20.10 -10.03
CA VAL A 18 9.30 -19.39 -11.26
C VAL A 18 8.54 -18.12 -10.91
N PHE A 19 8.79 -17.04 -11.66
CA PHE A 19 8.08 -15.77 -11.49
C PHE A 19 6.88 -15.71 -12.44
N VAL A 20 5.68 -15.61 -11.88
CA VAL A 20 4.42 -15.59 -12.63
C VAL A 20 3.58 -14.42 -12.15
N ASP A 21 3.26 -13.50 -13.06
CA ASP A 21 2.34 -12.39 -12.81
C ASP A 21 2.64 -11.57 -11.52
N GLY A 22 3.91 -11.43 -11.16
CA GLY A 22 4.35 -10.64 -10.01
C GLY A 22 4.75 -11.44 -8.77
N VAL A 23 4.55 -12.76 -8.75
CA VAL A 23 4.81 -13.60 -7.57
C VAL A 23 5.71 -14.79 -7.88
N TRP A 24 6.46 -15.26 -6.88
CA TRP A 24 7.33 -16.43 -6.97
C TRP A 24 6.58 -17.70 -6.56
N LEU A 25 6.63 -18.74 -7.37
CA LEU A 25 5.87 -19.98 -7.16
C LEU A 25 6.71 -21.22 -7.46
N GLU A 26 6.31 -22.36 -6.90
CA GLU A 26 6.79 -23.68 -7.31
C GLU A 26 6.55 -23.87 -8.82
N PRO A 27 7.50 -24.42 -9.59
CA PRO A 27 7.40 -24.48 -11.05
C PRO A 27 6.12 -25.10 -11.62
N GLU A 28 5.64 -26.21 -11.07
CA GLU A 28 4.38 -26.82 -11.51
C GLU A 28 3.16 -25.97 -11.14
N PHE A 29 3.12 -25.43 -9.92
CA PHE A 29 2.05 -24.55 -9.48
C PHE A 29 2.03 -23.24 -10.28
N GLY A 30 3.17 -22.59 -10.47
CA GLY A 30 3.31 -21.43 -11.35
C GLY A 30 2.86 -21.70 -12.77
N ALA A 31 3.10 -22.90 -13.30
CA ALA A 31 2.58 -23.30 -14.61
C ALA A 31 1.03 -23.39 -14.63
N ARG A 32 0.41 -23.92 -13.58
CA ARG A 32 -1.05 -23.95 -13.42
C ARG A 32 -1.64 -22.54 -13.31
N VAL A 33 -1.03 -21.69 -12.48
CA VAL A 33 -1.41 -20.29 -12.29
C VAL A 33 -1.34 -19.53 -13.61
N SER A 34 -0.20 -19.60 -14.30
CA SER A 34 0.01 -18.93 -15.59
C SER A 34 -1.06 -19.31 -16.62
N LEU A 35 -1.37 -20.61 -16.75
CA LEU A 35 -2.41 -21.08 -17.67
C LEU A 35 -3.81 -20.64 -17.27
N SER A 36 -4.13 -20.70 -15.97
CA SER A 36 -5.44 -20.27 -15.48
C SER A 36 -5.66 -18.77 -15.68
N ASN A 37 -4.63 -17.95 -15.50
CA ASN A 37 -4.71 -16.51 -15.69
C ASN A 37 -4.81 -16.15 -17.17
N GLU A 38 -4.09 -16.86 -18.05
CA GLU A 38 -4.22 -16.71 -19.50
C GLU A 38 -5.63 -17.02 -19.99
N ASP A 39 -6.21 -18.14 -19.58
CA ASP A 39 -7.59 -18.51 -19.95
C ASP A 39 -8.62 -17.52 -19.37
N LEU A 40 -8.41 -17.03 -18.14
CA LEU A 40 -9.29 -16.05 -17.52
C LEU A 40 -9.26 -14.69 -18.26
N ARG A 41 -8.06 -14.25 -18.66
CA ARG A 41 -7.88 -13.04 -19.48
C ARG A 41 -8.48 -13.20 -20.87
N ALA A 42 -8.35 -14.38 -21.48
CA ALA A 42 -8.98 -14.69 -22.77
C ALA A 42 -10.52 -14.63 -22.71
N ASP A 43 -11.10 -14.94 -21.54
CA ASP A 43 -12.54 -14.80 -21.26
C ASP A 43 -12.97 -13.35 -20.94
N GLY A 44 -12.06 -12.37 -20.93
CA GLY A 44 -12.36 -10.95 -20.67
C GLY A 44 -12.40 -10.58 -19.17
N TYR A 45 -11.87 -11.42 -18.29
CA TYR A 45 -11.78 -11.13 -16.86
C TYR A 45 -10.36 -10.74 -16.46
N TRP A 46 -10.22 -9.87 -15.47
CA TRP A 46 -8.91 -9.54 -14.92
C TRP A 46 -8.58 -10.41 -13.72
N VAL A 47 -7.29 -10.66 -13.53
CA VAL A 47 -6.70 -11.28 -12.34
C VAL A 47 -5.38 -10.60 -12.00
N ILE A 48 -5.16 -10.43 -10.71
CA ILE A 48 -3.93 -9.89 -10.12
C ILE A 48 -3.48 -10.90 -9.06
N GLU A 49 -2.21 -11.31 -9.13
CA GLU A 49 -1.58 -12.07 -8.05
C GLU A 49 -1.07 -11.09 -7.00
N ASN A 50 -1.52 -11.24 -5.76
CA ASN A 50 -1.14 -10.37 -4.65
C ASN A 50 0.06 -10.95 -3.90
N GLU A 51 0.10 -12.27 -3.73
CA GLU A 51 1.11 -12.95 -2.92
C GLU A 51 1.34 -14.38 -3.40
N GLY A 52 2.60 -14.83 -3.39
CA GLY A 52 3.01 -16.19 -3.74
C GLY A 52 3.84 -16.81 -2.62
N ASP A 53 5.08 -17.20 -2.87
CA ASP A 53 5.98 -17.73 -1.84
C ASP A 53 6.06 -16.82 -0.60
N ARG A 54 5.76 -17.41 0.55
CA ARG A 54 5.92 -16.78 1.86
C ARG A 54 6.67 -17.79 2.72
N PRO A 55 7.91 -17.49 3.15
CA PRO A 55 8.67 -18.42 3.97
C PRO A 55 7.85 -18.97 5.15
N LEU A 56 8.03 -20.24 5.49
CA LEU A 56 7.29 -20.86 6.60
C LEU A 56 7.66 -20.22 7.95
N GLY A 57 8.94 -19.99 8.19
CA GLY A 57 9.45 -19.49 9.48
C GLY A 57 9.54 -20.58 10.54
N ILE A 58 9.48 -20.22 11.83
CA ILE A 58 9.47 -21.15 12.95
C ILE A 58 8.27 -20.91 13.88
N PRO A 59 7.80 -21.92 14.63
CA PRO A 59 6.62 -21.78 15.50
C PRO A 59 6.64 -20.57 16.44
N SER A 60 7.81 -20.20 16.98
CA SER A 60 7.91 -19.05 17.88
C SER A 60 7.67 -17.69 17.20
N ASP A 61 7.72 -17.61 15.87
CA ASP A 61 7.40 -16.37 15.13
C ASP A 61 5.94 -15.95 15.33
N MET A 62 5.05 -16.88 15.69
CA MET A 62 3.67 -16.56 16.04
C MET A 62 3.55 -15.65 17.27
N LEU A 63 4.60 -15.49 18.07
CA LEU A 63 4.62 -14.60 19.24
C LEU A 63 5.23 -13.23 18.94
N VAL A 64 5.82 -13.08 17.75
CA VAL A 64 6.47 -11.84 17.32
C VAL A 64 5.43 -10.83 16.87
N ARG A 65 5.58 -9.56 17.28
CA ARG A 65 4.68 -8.45 16.88
C ARG A 65 5.23 -7.61 15.73
N ASP A 66 6.54 -7.65 15.51
CA ASP A 66 7.24 -6.90 14.46
C ASP A 66 7.80 -7.90 13.45
N ALA A 67 7.27 -7.89 12.22
CA ALA A 67 7.63 -8.85 11.18
C ALA A 67 9.14 -8.87 10.89
N SER A 68 9.85 -7.76 11.06
CA SER A 68 11.31 -7.71 10.84
C SER A 68 12.11 -8.55 11.84
N LYS A 69 11.49 -8.96 12.96
CA LYS A 69 12.11 -9.73 14.04
C LYS A 69 11.79 -11.22 14.00
N THR A 70 11.11 -11.68 12.96
CA THR A 70 10.85 -13.11 12.78
C THR A 70 12.13 -13.85 12.34
N SER A 71 12.11 -15.17 12.39
CA SER A 71 13.24 -16.02 11.97
C SER A 71 13.66 -15.84 10.50
N THR A 72 12.80 -15.23 9.68
CA THR A 72 13.04 -14.96 8.26
C THR A 72 13.25 -13.47 7.98
N GLY A 73 13.24 -12.61 9.00
CA GLY A 73 13.40 -11.17 8.86
C GLY A 73 12.22 -10.47 8.16
N GLY A 74 11.05 -11.11 8.12
CA GLY A 74 9.87 -10.60 7.42
C GLY A 74 8.57 -11.31 7.80
N SER A 75 7.50 -11.03 7.06
CA SER A 75 6.19 -11.63 7.30
C SER A 75 6.12 -13.09 6.83
N ASN A 76 6.53 -14.04 7.67
CA ASN A 76 6.38 -15.47 7.38
C ASN A 76 5.01 -16.05 7.78
N GLN A 77 4.75 -17.31 7.43
CA GLN A 77 3.48 -17.98 7.74
C GLN A 77 3.18 -18.02 9.24
N TRP A 78 4.15 -18.43 10.08
CA TRP A 78 3.97 -18.48 11.53
C TRP A 78 3.65 -17.10 12.14
N TYR A 79 4.27 -16.02 11.64
CA TYR A 79 3.96 -14.66 12.04
C TYR A 79 2.51 -14.27 11.70
N GLN A 80 2.06 -14.54 10.47
CA GLN A 80 0.68 -14.24 10.06
C GLN A 80 -0.35 -15.05 10.86
N TRP A 81 -0.06 -16.34 11.11
CA TRP A 81 -0.87 -17.15 12.01
C TRP A 81 -0.97 -16.54 13.41
N GLY A 82 0.16 -16.10 13.96
CA GLY A 82 0.19 -15.39 15.23
C GLY A 82 -0.64 -14.10 15.25
N ARG A 83 -0.61 -13.33 14.16
CA ARG A 83 -1.47 -12.14 14.03
C ARG A 83 -2.95 -12.52 14.10
N LYS A 84 -3.35 -13.60 13.43
CA LYS A 84 -4.74 -14.09 13.44
C LYS A 84 -5.16 -14.55 14.84
N GLU A 85 -4.32 -15.32 15.53
CA GLU A 85 -4.59 -15.75 16.93
C GLU A 85 -4.63 -14.59 17.95
N ARG A 86 -4.18 -13.39 17.55
CA ARG A 86 -4.26 -12.16 18.34
C ARG A 86 -5.31 -11.17 17.84
N ASP A 87 -6.17 -11.57 16.90
CA ASP A 87 -7.18 -10.73 16.26
C ASP A 87 -6.60 -9.49 15.53
N GLU A 88 -5.34 -9.53 15.09
CA GLU A 88 -4.65 -8.45 14.35
C GLU A 88 -4.82 -8.56 12.82
N THR A 89 -5.31 -9.70 12.35
CA THR A 89 -5.75 -9.96 10.98
C THR A 89 -6.97 -10.87 11.05
N PRO A 90 -8.00 -10.67 10.21
CA PRO A 90 -9.19 -11.51 10.26
C PRO A 90 -8.88 -12.97 9.92
N GLU A 91 -7.87 -13.20 9.06
CA GLU A 91 -7.59 -14.50 8.49
C GLU A 91 -6.07 -14.69 8.32
N ALA A 92 -5.63 -15.90 8.61
CA ALA A 92 -4.34 -16.45 8.25
C ALA A 92 -4.45 -17.97 8.30
N ALA A 93 -3.83 -18.64 7.36
CA ALA A 93 -3.81 -20.08 7.35
C ALA A 93 -2.92 -20.67 8.44
N ASP A 94 -3.35 -21.82 8.98
CA ASP A 94 -2.56 -22.59 9.94
C ASP A 94 -1.33 -23.18 9.23
N PRO A 95 -0.09 -22.91 9.70
CA PRO A 95 1.13 -23.48 9.14
C PRO A 95 1.35 -24.96 9.51
N THR A 96 0.55 -25.54 10.41
CA THR A 96 0.62 -26.95 10.79
C THR A 96 -0.15 -27.81 9.80
N GLN A 97 0.56 -28.61 8.97
CA GLN A 97 0.00 -29.43 7.88
C GLN A 97 -1.37 -30.08 8.18
N GLY A 98 -2.31 -29.99 7.23
CA GLY A 98 -3.70 -30.47 7.42
C GLY A 98 -4.73 -29.79 6.51
N GLU A 99 -6.01 -30.18 6.64
CA GLU A 99 -7.11 -29.47 5.96
C GLU A 99 -7.26 -28.05 6.55
N GLY A 100 -7.37 -27.04 5.67
CA GLY A 100 -7.45 -25.63 6.08
C GLY A 100 -6.10 -24.94 6.29
N THR A 101 -5.01 -25.57 5.82
CA THR A 101 -3.64 -25.03 5.89
C THR A 101 -3.25 -24.41 4.57
N SER A 102 -2.31 -23.46 4.61
CA SER A 102 -1.78 -22.83 3.41
C SER A 102 -0.42 -23.38 3.08
N GLU A 103 -0.20 -23.64 1.80
CA GLU A 103 1.08 -24.10 1.29
C GLU A 103 2.00 -22.96 0.79
N HIS A 104 1.77 -21.69 1.18
CA HIS A 104 2.68 -20.57 0.82
C HIS A 104 4.15 -20.81 1.24
N GLY A 105 4.37 -21.48 2.39
CA GLY A 105 5.68 -21.88 2.94
C GLY A 105 6.47 -22.86 2.07
N TRP A 106 5.84 -23.32 1.00
CA TRP A 106 6.42 -24.21 0.01
C TRP A 106 6.28 -23.61 -1.39
N ALA A 107 5.96 -22.32 -1.52
CA ALA A 107 5.62 -21.67 -2.79
C ALA A 107 4.50 -22.38 -3.58
N MET A 108 3.66 -23.17 -2.89
CA MET A 108 2.56 -23.93 -3.48
C MET A 108 1.21 -23.29 -3.15
N ALA A 109 1.19 -21.99 -2.86
CA ALA A 109 -0.07 -21.26 -2.76
C ALA A 109 0.10 -19.83 -3.23
N ASP A 110 -0.99 -19.25 -3.71
CA ASP A 110 -1.08 -17.84 -4.05
C ASP A 110 -2.41 -17.23 -3.60
N ASP A 111 -2.35 -15.92 -3.37
CA ASP A 111 -3.50 -15.09 -3.08
C ASP A 111 -3.74 -14.18 -4.28
N SER A 112 -4.89 -14.33 -4.93
CA SER A 112 -5.24 -13.56 -6.12
C SER A 112 -6.50 -12.73 -5.94
N ASN A 113 -6.66 -11.67 -6.73
CA ASN A 113 -7.91 -10.93 -6.89
C ASN A 113 -8.42 -11.06 -8.33
N SER A 114 -9.74 -10.97 -8.52
CA SER A 114 -10.38 -10.95 -9.83
C SER A 114 -11.72 -10.21 -9.78
N ASN A 115 -12.15 -9.60 -10.88
CA ASN A 115 -13.53 -9.09 -11.01
C ASN A 115 -14.58 -10.20 -11.07
N ASN A 116 -14.19 -11.46 -11.23
CA ASN A 116 -15.12 -12.57 -11.19
C ASN A 116 -14.52 -13.78 -10.43
N PRO A 117 -14.55 -13.75 -9.08
CA PRO A 117 -14.02 -14.84 -8.26
C PRO A 117 -14.63 -16.22 -8.57
N PRO A 118 -15.96 -16.36 -8.82
CA PRO A 118 -16.53 -17.63 -9.26
C PRO A 118 -15.92 -18.17 -10.56
N ARG A 119 -15.69 -17.30 -11.56
CA ARG A 119 -15.07 -17.71 -12.84
C ARG A 119 -13.61 -18.08 -12.64
N ARG A 120 -12.83 -17.29 -11.90
CA ARG A 120 -11.44 -17.62 -11.55
C ARG A 120 -11.34 -18.98 -10.89
N LYS A 121 -12.23 -19.28 -9.93
CA LYS A 121 -12.27 -20.58 -9.25
C LYS A 121 -12.57 -21.71 -10.23
N ALA A 122 -13.54 -21.53 -11.12
CA ALA A 122 -13.91 -22.53 -12.13
C ALA A 122 -12.77 -22.83 -13.11
N ILE A 123 -12.07 -21.79 -13.61
CA ILE A 123 -10.93 -21.96 -14.53
C ILE A 123 -9.72 -22.55 -13.79
N SER A 124 -9.39 -22.05 -12.60
CA SER A 124 -8.27 -22.61 -11.83
C SER A 124 -8.47 -24.10 -11.52
N ALA A 125 -9.71 -24.53 -11.28
CA ALA A 125 -10.05 -25.93 -11.09
C ALA A 125 -9.76 -26.81 -12.33
N THR A 126 -9.82 -26.27 -13.56
CA THR A 126 -9.45 -27.05 -14.76
C THR A 126 -7.96 -27.40 -14.79
N TYR A 127 -7.13 -26.61 -14.09
CA TYR A 127 -5.70 -26.83 -13.91
C TYR A 127 -5.37 -27.51 -12.58
N GLY A 128 -6.38 -28.12 -11.94
CA GLY A 128 -6.23 -28.85 -10.70
C GLY A 128 -5.88 -27.98 -9.51
N CYS A 129 -6.21 -26.68 -9.52
CA CYS A 129 -6.10 -25.84 -8.33
C CYS A 129 -7.36 -25.95 -7.46
N VAL A 130 -7.20 -25.74 -6.16
CA VAL A 130 -8.28 -25.76 -5.16
C VAL A 130 -8.22 -24.51 -4.28
N TYR A 131 -9.33 -24.25 -3.59
CA TYR A 131 -9.50 -23.14 -2.64
C TYR A 131 -9.91 -23.75 -1.30
N PRO A 132 -8.95 -24.26 -0.50
CA PRO A 132 -9.25 -25.11 0.65
C PRO A 132 -9.70 -24.31 1.88
N ILE A 133 -9.41 -23.02 1.93
CA ILE A 133 -9.75 -22.14 3.05
C ILE A 133 -11.07 -21.45 2.69
N ALA A 134 -12.15 -21.80 3.39
CA ALA A 134 -13.49 -21.35 3.04
C ALA A 134 -13.68 -19.83 3.20
N SER A 135 -12.97 -19.22 4.14
CA SER A 135 -12.99 -17.77 4.38
C SER A 135 -12.16 -17.00 3.34
N GLU A 136 -11.04 -17.59 2.89
CA GLU A 136 -10.11 -16.98 1.95
C GLU A 136 -10.47 -17.35 0.50
N THR A 137 -11.52 -16.74 -0.04
CA THR A 137 -11.95 -17.02 -1.44
C THR A 137 -10.89 -16.67 -2.50
N TRP A 138 -9.87 -15.88 -2.13
CA TRP A 138 -8.70 -15.52 -2.92
C TRP A 138 -7.57 -16.55 -2.90
N HIS A 139 -7.55 -17.44 -1.90
CA HIS A 139 -6.47 -18.38 -1.66
C HIS A 139 -6.55 -19.60 -2.56
N ARG A 140 -5.51 -19.84 -3.36
CA ARG A 140 -5.44 -20.94 -4.31
C ARG A 140 -4.16 -21.75 -4.09
N GLN A 141 -4.28 -23.08 -4.19
CA GLN A 141 -3.14 -24.00 -4.11
C GLN A 141 -3.35 -25.21 -5.05
N PRO A 142 -2.32 -25.97 -5.42
CA PRO A 142 -2.46 -27.12 -6.30
C PRO A 142 -3.09 -28.30 -5.57
N ARG A 143 -3.86 -29.11 -6.30
CA ARG A 143 -4.24 -30.47 -5.92
C ARG A 143 -3.51 -31.45 -6.83
N TYR A 144 -2.84 -32.42 -6.22
CA TYR A 144 -2.11 -33.48 -6.91
C TYR A 144 -2.87 -34.82 -6.87
N PRO A 145 -2.60 -35.73 -7.81
CA PRO A 145 -1.86 -35.52 -9.07
C PRO A 145 -2.75 -34.92 -10.18
N LEU A 146 -2.13 -34.29 -11.18
CA LEU A 146 -2.80 -34.01 -12.46
C LEU A 146 -2.86 -35.27 -13.33
N SER A 147 -3.83 -35.32 -14.26
CA SER A 147 -3.95 -36.42 -15.21
C SER A 147 -4.30 -35.96 -16.63
N GLY A 148 -4.07 -36.84 -17.60
CA GLY A 148 -4.48 -36.67 -18.98
C GLY A 148 -3.85 -35.46 -19.70
N ALA A 149 -4.63 -34.83 -20.58
CA ALA A 149 -4.17 -33.72 -21.41
C ALA A 149 -3.78 -32.47 -20.60
N ILE A 150 -4.43 -32.24 -19.45
CA ILE A 150 -4.11 -31.11 -18.57
C ILE A 150 -2.71 -31.28 -17.98
N ALA A 151 -2.34 -32.47 -17.52
CA ALA A 151 -0.99 -32.74 -17.02
C ALA A 151 0.08 -32.43 -18.08
N ALA A 152 -0.16 -32.83 -19.34
CA ALA A 152 0.76 -32.53 -20.44
C ALA A 152 0.86 -31.02 -20.74
N ARG A 153 -0.27 -30.29 -20.70
CA ARG A 153 -0.29 -28.82 -20.92
C ARG A 153 0.46 -28.09 -19.79
N VAL A 154 0.26 -28.51 -18.55
CA VAL A 154 0.96 -27.95 -17.37
C VAL A 154 2.45 -28.24 -17.45
N GLU A 155 2.86 -29.47 -17.77
CA GLU A 155 4.27 -29.81 -17.92
C GLU A 155 4.95 -29.00 -19.04
N ALA A 156 4.29 -28.84 -20.19
CA ALA A 156 4.81 -28.01 -21.27
C ALA A 156 4.98 -26.54 -20.85
N ARG A 157 4.02 -25.96 -20.12
CA ARG A 157 4.13 -24.60 -19.57
C ARG A 157 5.26 -24.50 -18.54
N LYS A 158 5.38 -25.48 -17.64
CA LYS A 158 6.46 -25.57 -16.65
C LYS A 158 7.83 -25.56 -17.31
N GLN A 159 8.06 -26.39 -18.33
CA GLN A 159 9.31 -26.40 -19.07
C GLN A 159 9.61 -25.06 -19.75
N LYS A 160 8.59 -24.36 -20.26
CA LYS A 160 8.75 -23.00 -20.80
C LYS A 160 9.15 -21.99 -19.74
N LEU A 161 8.55 -22.05 -18.55
CA LEU A 161 8.91 -21.17 -17.43
C LEU A 161 10.35 -21.42 -16.98
N LEU A 162 10.73 -22.69 -16.78
CA LEU A 162 12.08 -23.09 -16.39
C LEU A 162 13.14 -22.77 -17.45
N GLY A 163 12.81 -22.92 -18.74
CA GLY A 163 13.71 -22.58 -19.85
C GLY A 163 13.94 -21.07 -20.00
N ASN A 164 13.07 -20.26 -19.41
CA ASN A 164 13.17 -18.81 -19.37
C ASN A 164 13.78 -18.30 -18.03
N ASN A 165 14.36 -19.16 -17.18
CA ASN A 165 14.83 -18.84 -15.83
C ASN A 165 16.10 -17.96 -15.75
N THR A 166 16.05 -16.81 -16.40
CA THR A 166 16.41 -15.56 -15.74
C THR A 166 15.60 -14.47 -16.44
N PRO A 167 14.31 -14.27 -16.10
CA PRO A 167 13.83 -12.91 -16.15
C PRO A 167 14.73 -12.20 -15.14
N THR A 168 15.69 -11.41 -15.63
CA THR A 168 16.08 -10.24 -14.87
C THR A 168 14.74 -9.59 -14.49
N PRO A 169 14.45 -9.36 -13.19
CA PRO A 169 13.27 -8.58 -12.83
C PRO A 169 13.22 -7.41 -13.79
N PRO A 170 12.08 -7.16 -14.48
CA PRO A 170 12.03 -6.16 -15.52
C PRO A 170 12.73 -4.93 -14.94
N GLN A 171 13.80 -4.51 -15.60
CA GLN A 171 14.57 -3.40 -15.08
C GLN A 171 13.59 -2.25 -14.93
N GLU A 172 13.81 -1.34 -13.99
CA GLU A 172 12.93 -0.18 -13.80
C GLU A 172 12.65 0.51 -15.15
N GLU A 173 13.65 0.53 -16.03
CA GLU A 173 13.58 0.98 -17.41
C GLU A 173 12.56 0.24 -18.30
N ASP A 174 12.41 -1.09 -18.18
CA ASP A 174 11.44 -1.89 -18.93
C ASP A 174 10.01 -1.67 -18.44
N ILE A 175 9.84 -1.52 -17.12
CA ILE A 175 8.56 -1.17 -16.50
C ILE A 175 8.15 0.23 -16.99
N MET A 176 9.08 1.19 -16.93
CA MET A 176 8.82 2.56 -17.36
C MET A 176 8.60 2.67 -18.87
N ALA A 177 9.27 1.86 -19.69
CA ALA A 177 9.04 1.80 -21.14
C ALA A 177 7.65 1.24 -21.47
N SER A 178 7.24 0.14 -20.82
CA SER A 178 5.90 -0.44 -20.99
C SER A 178 4.81 0.53 -20.52
N LEU A 179 5.07 1.24 -19.42
CA LEU A 179 4.19 2.28 -18.91
C LEU A 179 4.10 3.47 -19.88
N ALA A 180 5.23 3.89 -20.47
CA ALA A 180 5.27 4.96 -21.45
C ALA A 180 4.51 4.61 -22.73
N GLU A 181 4.56 3.36 -23.20
CA GLU A 181 3.82 2.90 -24.37
C GLU A 181 2.30 2.88 -24.11
N VAL A 182 1.88 2.43 -22.92
CA VAL A 182 0.49 2.55 -22.45
C VAL A 182 0.06 4.01 -22.34
N LEU A 183 0.90 4.88 -21.77
CA LEU A 183 0.62 6.31 -21.62
C LEU A 183 0.53 7.04 -22.97
N GLU A 184 1.34 6.64 -23.97
CA GLU A 184 1.31 7.22 -25.31
C GLU A 184 0.08 6.77 -26.10
N GLY A 185 -0.37 5.52 -25.91
CA GLY A 185 -1.66 5.05 -26.42
C GLY A 185 -2.84 5.86 -25.86
N ILE A 186 -2.80 6.20 -24.56
CA ILE A 186 -3.88 6.96 -23.90
C ILE A 186 -3.80 8.46 -24.22
N ARG A 187 -2.61 9.02 -24.50
CA ARG A 187 -2.40 10.45 -24.84
C ARG A 187 -3.18 10.94 -26.07
N THR A 188 -3.62 10.03 -26.93
CA THR A 188 -4.35 10.39 -28.15
C THR A 188 -5.84 10.65 -27.92
N GLU A 189 -6.37 10.34 -26.74
CA GLU A 189 -7.75 10.64 -26.36
C GLU A 189 -7.78 11.51 -25.09
N ASN A 190 -8.55 12.60 -25.10
CA ASN A 190 -8.77 13.51 -23.95
C ASN A 190 -9.61 12.80 -22.87
N ASP A 191 -9.15 11.67 -22.36
CA ASP A 191 -9.91 10.79 -21.49
C ASP A 191 -9.67 11.15 -20.01
N PRO A 192 -10.71 11.41 -19.20
CA PRO A 192 -10.58 11.50 -17.73
C PRO A 192 -9.84 10.31 -17.09
N ILE A 193 -9.75 9.15 -17.76
CA ILE A 193 -8.93 8.01 -17.35
C ILE A 193 -7.42 8.34 -17.37
N LEU A 194 -6.92 9.17 -18.30
CA LEU A 194 -5.51 9.59 -18.34
C LEU A 194 -5.13 10.40 -17.08
N LYS A 195 -6.03 11.25 -16.59
CA LYS A 195 -5.83 11.97 -15.31
C LYS A 195 -5.81 11.01 -14.13
N ILE A 196 -6.70 10.02 -14.10
CA ILE A 196 -6.74 9.02 -13.03
C ILE A 196 -5.46 8.17 -13.03
N LEU A 197 -4.97 7.76 -14.21
CA LEU A 197 -3.75 6.97 -14.34
C LEU A 197 -2.49 7.78 -14.04
N GLN A 198 -2.38 9.03 -14.48
CA GLN A 198 -1.30 9.93 -14.07
C GLN A 198 -1.26 10.16 -12.56
N ASN A 199 -2.43 10.16 -11.90
CA ASN A 199 -2.52 10.27 -10.45
C ASN A 199 -2.17 8.96 -9.71
N LEU A 200 -2.28 7.81 -10.38
CA LEU A 200 -1.92 6.49 -9.83
C LEU A 200 -0.43 6.18 -9.96
N VAL A 201 0.26 6.84 -10.90
CA VAL A 201 1.71 6.70 -11.13
C VAL A 201 2.46 7.96 -10.69
N SER A 202 2.06 8.58 -9.57
CA SER A 202 2.87 9.65 -8.98
C SER A 202 4.26 9.10 -8.67
N THR A 203 5.30 9.66 -9.29
CA THR A 203 6.67 9.18 -9.08
C THR A 203 7.19 9.66 -7.72
N PRO A 204 8.17 8.97 -7.10
CA PRO A 204 8.82 9.44 -5.88
C PRO A 204 9.36 10.88 -5.97
N GLU A 205 9.78 11.32 -7.17
CA GLU A 205 10.24 12.69 -7.44
C GLU A 205 9.09 13.69 -7.34
N GLN A 206 7.92 13.36 -7.89
CA GLN A 206 6.75 14.23 -7.80
C GLN A 206 6.28 14.39 -6.34
N ASP A 207 6.32 13.31 -5.57
CA ASP A 207 6.03 13.35 -4.14
C ASP A 207 7.02 14.23 -3.36
N ARG A 208 8.31 14.12 -3.67
CA ARG A 208 9.34 14.98 -3.06
C ARG A 208 9.05 16.45 -3.32
N ASP A 209 8.74 16.81 -4.57
CA ASP A 209 8.45 18.20 -4.95
C ASP A 209 7.18 18.73 -4.26
N PHE A 210 6.15 17.89 -4.08
CA PHE A 210 4.96 18.24 -3.29
C PHE A 210 5.25 18.40 -1.80
N ILE A 211 6.10 17.56 -1.22
CA ILE A 211 6.53 17.69 0.19
C ILE A 211 7.32 18.98 0.39
N GLU A 212 8.21 19.35 -0.55
CA GLU A 212 8.92 20.62 -0.50
C GLU A 212 7.98 21.83 -0.55
N LEU A 213 6.95 21.78 -1.42
CA LEU A 213 5.90 22.80 -1.47
C LEU A 213 5.17 22.90 -0.12
N LEU A 214 4.77 21.77 0.48
CA LEU A 214 4.11 21.76 1.79
C LEU A 214 5.00 22.36 2.88
N ASN A 215 6.29 21.99 2.92
CA ASN A 215 7.23 22.54 3.87
C ASN A 215 7.39 24.06 3.70
N LYS A 216 7.50 24.56 2.47
CA LYS A 216 7.56 26.00 2.19
C LYS A 216 6.32 26.73 2.73
N ILE A 217 5.13 26.20 2.48
CA ILE A 217 3.86 26.80 2.94
C ILE A 217 3.78 26.79 4.47
N TYR A 218 4.03 25.63 5.10
CA TYR A 218 4.01 25.49 6.55
C TYR A 218 5.06 26.37 7.24
N LYS A 219 6.26 26.50 6.65
CA LYS A 219 7.31 27.36 7.19
C LYS A 219 6.90 28.83 7.13
N GLY A 220 6.27 29.26 6.03
CA GLY A 220 5.76 30.62 5.89
C GLY A 220 4.61 30.96 6.86
N ALA A 221 3.67 30.04 7.05
CA ALA A 221 2.48 30.29 7.86
C ALA A 221 2.67 29.99 9.37
N LEU A 222 3.42 28.93 9.69
CA LEU A 222 3.51 28.33 11.02
C LEU A 222 4.94 28.22 11.56
N ASP A 223 5.97 28.59 10.78
CA ASP A 223 7.40 28.51 11.11
C ASP A 223 7.87 27.12 11.54
N ARG A 224 7.28 26.10 10.94
CA ARG A 224 7.69 24.71 11.06
C ARG A 224 7.53 24.00 9.73
N ASP A 225 8.13 22.83 9.58
CA ASP A 225 7.87 21.97 8.42
C ASP A 225 6.50 21.27 8.57
N ALA A 226 6.00 20.74 7.46
CA ALA A 226 4.81 19.91 7.46
C ALA A 226 5.10 18.59 8.19
N ASP A 227 4.24 18.23 9.14
CA ASP A 227 4.33 16.95 9.83
C ASP A 227 3.67 15.81 9.02
N GLY A 228 3.78 14.57 9.49
CA GLY A 228 3.19 13.41 8.82
C GLY A 228 1.67 13.48 8.65
N SER A 229 0.96 14.18 9.54
CA SER A 229 -0.50 14.37 9.43
C SER A 229 -0.85 15.35 8.31
N ALA A 230 -0.12 16.47 8.23
CA ALA A 230 -0.22 17.44 7.15
C ALA A 230 0.10 16.81 5.80
N ILE A 231 1.21 16.07 5.70
CA ILE A 231 1.61 15.36 4.48
C ILE A 231 0.54 14.34 4.09
N GLY A 232 0.07 13.50 5.03
CA GLY A 232 -0.97 12.52 4.77
C GLY A 232 -2.30 13.12 4.30
N THR A 233 -2.60 14.35 4.73
CA THR A 233 -3.83 15.07 4.32
C THR A 233 -3.70 15.69 2.94
N TYR A 234 -2.64 16.46 2.69
CA TYR A 234 -2.55 17.29 1.49
C TYR A 234 -1.88 16.62 0.30
N LEU A 235 -0.97 15.67 0.52
CA LEU A 235 -0.25 15.02 -0.58
C LEU A 235 -1.20 14.29 -1.56
N PRO A 236 -2.20 13.50 -1.12
CA PRO A 236 -3.16 12.88 -2.05
C PRO A 236 -4.00 13.90 -2.83
N LEU A 237 -4.34 15.04 -2.20
CA LEU A 237 -5.12 16.11 -2.84
C LEU A 237 -4.29 16.87 -3.89
N LEU A 238 -2.99 17.06 -3.63
CA LEU A 238 -2.05 17.64 -4.58
C LEU A 238 -1.84 16.69 -5.78
N ARG A 239 -1.64 15.39 -5.53
CA ARG A 239 -1.52 14.37 -6.59
C ARG A 239 -2.72 14.38 -7.51
N THR A 240 -3.92 14.48 -6.96
CA THR A 240 -5.16 14.48 -7.75
C THR A 240 -5.50 15.82 -8.39
N GLY A 241 -4.77 16.89 -8.05
CA GLY A 241 -5.10 18.26 -8.44
C GLY A 241 -6.39 18.79 -7.80
N ALA A 242 -6.92 18.11 -6.78
CA ALA A 242 -8.12 18.53 -6.04
C ALA A 242 -7.85 19.79 -5.20
N ILE A 243 -6.58 20.02 -4.84
CA ILE A 243 -6.12 21.24 -4.21
C ILE A 243 -4.85 21.76 -4.89
N ASN A 244 -4.62 23.06 -4.79
CA ASN A 244 -3.39 23.71 -5.22
C ASN A 244 -2.75 24.50 -4.06
N GLU A 245 -1.60 25.13 -4.29
CA GLU A 245 -0.89 25.93 -3.28
C GLU A 245 -1.78 26.99 -2.60
N ALA A 246 -2.64 27.68 -3.37
CA ALA A 246 -3.54 28.68 -2.82
C ALA A 246 -4.60 28.07 -1.89
N GLY A 247 -5.15 26.90 -2.27
CA GLY A 247 -6.10 26.16 -1.43
C GLY A 247 -5.48 25.69 -0.12
N ILE A 248 -4.24 25.21 -0.14
CA ILE A 248 -3.51 24.78 1.07
C ILE A 248 -3.25 25.98 1.98
N ASN A 249 -2.77 27.10 1.43
CA ASN A 249 -2.59 28.33 2.20
C ASN A 249 -3.89 28.77 2.88
N ALA A 250 -5.01 28.77 2.15
CA ALA A 250 -6.31 29.13 2.70
C ALA A 250 -6.74 28.19 3.84
N ALA A 251 -6.53 26.87 3.68
CA ALA A 251 -6.84 25.87 4.69
C ALA A 251 -5.99 26.06 5.97
N ILE A 252 -4.70 26.36 5.83
CA ILE A 252 -3.81 26.60 6.97
C ILE A 252 -4.18 27.89 7.68
N VAL A 253 -4.45 28.98 6.96
CA VAL A 253 -4.87 30.27 7.57
C VAL A 253 -6.20 30.13 8.32
N ALA A 254 -7.10 29.25 7.85
CA ALA A 254 -8.35 28.94 8.52
C ALA A 254 -8.20 28.00 9.74
N SER A 255 -7.03 27.37 9.92
CA SER A 255 -6.82 26.37 10.98
C SER A 255 -6.74 27.00 12.38
N LEU A 256 -7.11 26.21 13.39
CA LEU A 256 -6.92 26.59 14.80
C LEU A 256 -5.44 26.81 15.13
N GLU A 257 -4.54 26.04 14.51
CA GLU A 257 -3.10 26.18 14.72
C GLU A 257 -2.59 27.56 14.30
N TYR A 258 -2.95 28.00 13.09
CA TYR A 258 -2.60 29.34 12.62
C TYR A 258 -3.21 30.42 13.50
N LYS A 259 -4.48 30.26 13.90
CA LYS A 259 -5.14 31.20 14.80
C LYS A 259 -4.42 31.31 16.15
N ARG A 260 -4.00 30.19 16.75
CA ARG A 260 -3.21 30.16 18.01
C ARG A 260 -1.88 30.91 17.86
N ARG A 261 -1.15 30.65 16.76
CA ARG A 261 0.09 31.36 16.44
C ARG A 261 -0.13 32.86 16.25
N PHE A 262 -1.17 33.24 15.51
CA PHE A 262 -1.55 34.64 15.30
C PHE A 262 -1.80 35.36 16.64
N ILE A 263 -2.51 34.73 17.57
CA ILE A 263 -2.78 35.31 18.90
C ILE A 263 -1.48 35.51 19.69
N GLN A 264 -0.58 34.52 19.68
CA GLN A 264 0.74 34.64 20.33
C GLN A 264 1.55 35.80 19.76
N VAL A 265 1.64 35.91 18.43
CA VAL A 265 2.34 37.00 17.75
C VAL A 265 1.70 38.35 18.06
N LEU A 266 0.36 38.43 18.03
CA LEU A 266 -0.38 39.65 18.32
C LEU A 266 -0.13 40.17 19.74
N TYR A 267 -0.10 39.29 20.74
CA TYR A 267 0.19 39.67 22.13
C TYR A 267 1.65 40.10 22.31
N ALA A 268 2.57 39.38 21.67
CA ALA A 268 4.01 39.64 21.77
C ALA A 268 4.46 40.90 21.02
N ASP A 269 3.66 41.41 20.07
CA ASP A 269 3.97 42.63 19.33
C ASP A 269 4.19 43.82 20.29
N PRO A 270 5.36 44.49 20.25
CA PRO A 270 5.66 45.65 21.08
C PRO A 270 4.63 46.77 20.99
N ASN A 271 4.03 46.95 19.80
CA ASN A 271 3.02 47.97 19.52
C ASN A 271 1.62 47.57 19.98
N VAL A 272 1.43 46.32 20.42
CA VAL A 272 0.15 45.82 20.94
C VAL A 272 0.31 45.63 22.45
N LEU A 273 0.49 44.41 22.96
CA LEU A 273 0.58 44.15 24.40
C LEU A 273 2.02 43.94 24.91
N ASN A 274 3.00 43.64 24.05
CA ASN A 274 4.40 43.39 24.43
C ASN A 274 4.54 42.35 25.57
N ARG A 275 3.74 41.30 25.52
CA ARG A 275 3.83 40.17 26.46
C ARG A 275 3.43 38.88 25.79
N THR A 276 3.81 37.75 26.36
CA THR A 276 3.34 36.45 25.90
C THR A 276 1.89 36.23 26.32
N ALA A 277 1.05 35.68 25.43
CA ALA A 277 -0.29 35.25 25.78
C ALA A 277 -0.22 33.97 26.63
N GLY A 278 -0.97 33.93 27.73
CA GLY A 278 -1.14 32.72 28.52
C GLY A 278 -1.93 31.64 27.75
N PRO A 279 -1.74 30.34 28.06
CA PRO A 279 -2.43 29.26 27.35
C PRO A 279 -3.96 29.40 27.32
N ALA A 280 -4.57 29.85 28.42
CA ALA A 280 -6.02 30.06 28.49
C ALA A 280 -6.51 31.21 27.59
N GLU A 281 -5.71 32.27 27.44
CA GLU A 281 -6.05 33.39 26.55
C GLU A 281 -6.00 32.94 25.09
N VAL A 282 -4.96 32.19 24.73
CA VAL A 282 -4.81 31.62 23.39
C VAL A 282 -5.99 30.72 23.03
N GLU A 283 -6.35 29.77 23.91
CA GLU A 283 -7.47 28.87 23.63
C GLU A 283 -8.82 29.60 23.64
N GLY A 284 -9.00 30.58 24.51
CA GLY A 284 -10.20 31.41 24.55
C GLY A 284 -10.42 32.16 23.24
N TRP A 285 -9.38 32.83 22.73
CA TRP A 285 -9.46 33.53 21.45
C TRP A 285 -9.57 32.58 20.25
N ALA A 286 -8.81 31.47 20.25
CA ALA A 286 -8.83 30.50 19.16
C ALA A 286 -10.24 29.94 18.91
N ASN A 287 -10.97 29.64 19.99
CA ASN A 287 -12.30 29.05 19.96
C ASN A 287 -13.45 30.09 19.99
N SER A 288 -13.15 31.40 19.97
CA SER A 288 -14.15 32.47 20.08
C SER A 288 -15.12 32.59 18.88
N GLY A 289 -14.85 31.91 17.77
CA GLY A 289 -15.58 32.07 16.51
C GLY A 289 -15.27 33.37 15.75
N LEU A 290 -14.50 34.30 16.33
CA LEU A 290 -14.09 35.54 15.66
C LEU A 290 -13.09 35.28 14.53
N THR A 291 -13.10 36.16 13.53
CA THR A 291 -12.06 36.25 12.51
C THR A 291 -10.76 36.79 13.10
N LEU A 292 -9.64 36.64 12.39
CA LEU A 292 -8.34 37.18 12.86
C LEU A 292 -8.40 38.70 13.06
N ASP A 293 -9.07 39.42 12.15
CA ASP A 293 -9.28 40.87 12.29
C ASP A 293 -10.20 41.20 13.46
N GLY A 294 -11.23 40.38 13.71
CA GLY A 294 -12.11 40.54 14.88
C GLY A 294 -11.36 40.35 16.20
N ILE A 295 -10.48 39.35 16.27
CA ILE A 295 -9.60 39.13 17.43
C ILE A 295 -8.66 40.33 17.62
N ARG A 296 -8.01 40.79 16.54
CA ARG A 296 -7.14 41.97 16.59
C ARG A 296 -7.89 43.20 17.09
N ALA A 297 -9.06 43.49 16.53
CA ALA A 297 -9.88 44.63 16.94
C ALA A 297 -10.31 44.54 18.42
N ALA A 298 -10.68 43.34 18.88
CA ALA A 298 -11.05 43.13 20.28
C ALA A 298 -9.88 43.34 21.23
N VAL A 299 -8.68 42.86 20.89
CA VAL A 299 -7.45 43.08 21.68
C VAL A 299 -7.10 44.57 21.72
N LEU A 300 -7.12 45.27 20.58
CA LEU A 300 -6.87 46.72 20.51
C LEU A 300 -7.94 47.56 21.23
N GLY A 301 -9.17 47.04 21.36
CA GLY A 301 -10.26 47.67 22.10
C GLY A 301 -10.25 47.39 23.61
N SER A 302 -9.41 46.46 24.08
CA SER A 302 -9.40 45.99 25.46
C SER A 302 -8.93 47.07 26.45
N ALA A 303 -9.32 46.92 27.72
CA ALA A 303 -8.84 47.80 28.79
C ALA A 303 -7.32 47.69 28.99
N GLU A 304 -6.75 46.51 28.73
CA GLU A 304 -5.31 46.26 28.84
C GLU A 304 -4.51 47.02 27.77
N TYR A 305 -4.96 47.01 26.51
CA TYR A 305 -4.29 47.80 25.47
C TYR A 305 -4.34 49.30 25.79
N LYS A 306 -5.52 49.80 26.22
CA LYS A 306 -5.74 51.22 26.57
C LYS A 306 -5.02 51.70 27.82
N SER A 307 -4.60 50.81 28.72
CA SER A 307 -3.82 51.20 29.89
C SER A 307 -2.32 51.27 29.59
N LYS A 308 -1.88 50.59 28.53
CA LYS A 308 -0.48 50.56 28.09
C LYS A 308 -0.12 51.73 27.17
N HIS A 309 -1.07 52.24 26.39
CA HIS A 309 -0.90 53.32 25.40
C HIS A 309 -1.82 54.50 25.71
#